data_AF-A0A075K503-F1
#
_entry.id   AF-A0A075K503-F1
#
_cell.length_a   1.000
_cell.length_b   1.000
_cell.length_c   1.000
_cell.angle_alpha   90.00
_cell.angle_beta   90.00
_cell.angle_gamma   90.00
#
_symmetry.space_group_name_H-M   'P 1'
#
loop_
_entity.id
_entity.type
_entity.pdbx_description
1 polymer ?
#
loop_
_entity_poly.entity_id
_entity_poly.type
_entity_poly.pdbx_seq_one_letter_code
_entity_poly.pdbx_strand_id
1 'polypeptide(L)'
;MVPAAAWTCVVALLPWWVGLPLVLLSVVGAVRFDRRIVHYAELCRRALRWGLPGLLFAVQRALGGDLMAWGAALLGALAGFSLVVLMESLLDHRVRRSPAAAATPEWRELAMAPIGPPAHIIELARAEWHEATAAFESAAGPARFEPTGEGRGRYVFACGPVIEKTSSRYCASPQGRWFVANLPGGRGEILWDRQSGRTHRMMGWQLSGWEGEQPWLARCSDGVPVPLHEALGQGRR
;
A
#
# COMPACT_ATOMS: atom_id res chain seq x y z
N MET A 1 -10.62 19.75 -3.16
CA MET A 1 -9.55 20.75 -2.86
C MET A 1 -9.83 21.60 -1.62
N VAL A 2 -11.09 21.74 -1.19
CA VAL A 2 -11.49 22.49 0.02
C VAL A 2 -10.86 22.05 1.36
N PRO A 3 -10.63 20.75 1.66
CA PRO A 3 -10.16 20.37 3.00
C PRO A 3 -8.69 20.76 3.27
N ALA A 4 -7.88 20.94 2.24
CA ALA A 4 -6.45 21.27 2.40
C ALA A 4 -6.25 22.74 2.80
N ALA A 5 -6.95 23.67 2.16
CA ALA A 5 -6.83 25.10 2.45
C ALA A 5 -7.38 25.47 3.84
N ALA A 6 -8.49 24.82 4.25
CA ALA A 6 -9.05 25.00 5.58
C ALA A 6 -8.06 24.58 6.68
N TRP A 7 -7.30 23.50 6.45
CA TRP A 7 -6.27 23.03 7.38
C TRP A 7 -5.11 24.02 7.53
N THR A 8 -4.63 24.58 6.41
CA THR A 8 -3.57 25.59 6.42
C THR A 8 -3.97 26.83 7.21
N CYS A 9 -5.21 27.30 7.03
CA CYS A 9 -5.74 28.45 7.79
C CYS A 9 -5.84 28.16 9.29
N VAL A 10 -6.31 26.96 9.66
CA VAL A 10 -6.41 26.56 11.08
C VAL A 10 -5.03 26.53 11.73
N VAL A 11 -4.03 25.90 11.10
CA VAL A 11 -2.67 25.84 11.64
C VAL A 11 -2.02 27.23 11.70
N ALA A 12 -2.30 28.11 10.73
CA ALA A 12 -1.80 29.49 10.69
C ALA A 12 -2.40 30.40 11.77
N LEU A 13 -3.63 30.10 12.23
CA LEU A 13 -4.33 30.83 13.29
C LEU A 13 -4.01 30.30 14.69
N LEU A 14 -3.51 29.07 14.80
CA LEU A 14 -3.18 28.48 16.09
C LEU A 14 -1.86 29.06 16.65
N PRO A 15 -1.76 29.21 17.97
CA PRO A 15 -0.51 29.61 18.61
C PRO A 15 0.62 28.63 18.26
N TRP A 16 1.80 29.14 17.92
CA TRP A 16 2.93 28.38 17.41
C TRP A 16 3.36 27.19 18.31
N TRP A 17 3.14 27.31 19.63
CA TRP A 17 3.39 26.25 20.62
C TRP A 17 2.41 25.08 20.53
N VAL A 18 1.25 25.23 19.88
CA VAL A 18 0.25 24.18 19.66
C VAL A 18 0.36 23.56 18.25
N GLY A 19 0.84 24.31 17.26
CA GLY A 19 1.06 23.78 15.91
C GLY A 19 2.11 22.67 15.87
N LEU A 20 3.18 22.83 16.64
CA LEU A 20 4.31 21.89 16.73
C LEU A 20 3.92 20.50 17.28
N PRO A 21 3.21 20.38 18.43
CA PRO A 21 2.72 19.09 18.91
C PRO A 21 1.69 18.47 17.97
N LEU A 22 0.88 19.27 17.26
CA LEU A 22 -0.11 18.77 16.30
C LEU A 22 0.57 18.09 15.08
N VAL A 23 1.64 18.69 14.59
CA VAL A 23 2.48 18.14 13.51
C VAL A 23 3.18 16.86 13.99
N LEU A 24 3.72 16.85 15.21
CA LEU A 24 4.31 15.65 15.82
C LEU A 24 3.30 14.51 15.98
N LEU A 25 2.09 14.79 16.47
CA LEU A 25 1.01 13.81 16.59
C LEU A 25 0.61 13.25 15.22
N SER A 26 0.65 14.06 14.17
CA SER A 26 0.37 13.64 12.80
C SER A 26 1.44 12.70 12.26
N VAL A 27 2.73 12.93 12.57
CA VAL A 27 3.84 12.02 12.23
C VAL A 27 3.72 10.70 12.99
N VAL A 28 3.47 10.76 14.30
CA VAL A 28 3.28 9.55 15.12
C VAL A 28 2.07 8.75 14.63
N GLY A 29 0.99 9.44 14.27
CA GLY A 29 -0.19 8.86 13.64
C GLY A 29 0.15 8.16 12.33
N ALA A 30 0.83 8.84 11.41
CA ALA A 30 1.26 8.25 10.14
C ALA A 30 2.10 6.97 10.35
N VAL A 31 3.10 7.03 11.24
CA VAL A 31 4.01 5.91 11.52
C VAL A 31 3.31 4.74 12.23
N ARG A 32 2.29 4.99 13.07
CA ARG A 32 1.53 3.94 13.74
C ARG A 32 0.43 3.34 12.87
N PHE A 33 -0.24 4.15 12.06
CA PHE A 33 -1.42 3.74 11.29
C PHE A 33 -1.11 3.23 9.87
N ASP A 34 0.13 3.40 9.39
CA ASP A 34 0.65 2.82 8.14
C ASP A 34 0.38 1.30 8.03
N ARG A 35 0.36 0.58 9.15
CA ARG A 35 0.07 -0.87 9.19
C ARG A 35 -1.39 -1.25 8.96
N ARG A 36 -2.36 -0.35 9.12
CA ARG A 36 -3.79 -0.71 9.07
C ARG A 36 -4.56 -0.09 7.92
N ILE A 37 -4.22 1.12 7.47
CA ILE A 37 -5.06 1.82 6.48
C ILE A 37 -4.20 2.77 5.63
N VAL A 38 -3.85 2.33 4.41
CA VAL A 38 -3.09 3.07 3.39
C VAL A 38 -3.68 4.47 3.13
N HIS A 39 -5.01 4.61 3.20
CA HIS A 39 -5.72 5.87 3.00
C HIS A 39 -5.35 6.98 4.00
N TYR A 40 -5.01 6.65 5.25
CA TYR A 40 -4.64 7.66 6.25
C TYR A 40 -3.18 8.08 6.17
N ALA A 41 -2.29 7.23 5.65
CA ALA A 41 -0.89 7.58 5.43
C ALA A 41 -0.77 8.71 4.39
N GLU A 42 -1.61 8.66 3.36
CA GLU A 42 -1.64 9.65 2.29
C GLU A 42 -2.26 10.98 2.73
N LEU A 43 -3.30 10.92 3.57
CA LEU A 43 -3.86 12.09 4.26
C LEU A 43 -2.85 12.73 5.22
N CYS A 44 -2.06 11.93 5.96
CA CYS A 44 -1.02 12.45 6.84
C CYS A 44 0.13 13.10 6.05
N ARG A 45 0.55 12.52 4.92
CA ARG A 45 1.54 13.15 4.01
C ARG A 45 1.03 14.49 3.49
N ARG A 46 -0.25 14.58 3.12
CA ARG A 46 -0.88 15.84 2.72
C ARG A 46 -0.96 16.83 3.88
N ALA A 47 -1.35 16.39 5.07
CA ALA A 47 -1.41 17.24 6.26
C ALA A 47 -0.04 17.78 6.67
N LEU A 48 1.04 17.00 6.51
CA LEU A 48 2.41 17.43 6.80
C LEU A 48 2.94 18.41 5.76
N ARG A 49 2.73 18.11 4.47
CA ARG A 49 3.18 18.96 3.35
C ARG A 49 2.52 20.34 3.36
N TRP A 50 1.27 20.42 3.83
CA TRP A 50 0.52 21.68 3.92
C TRP A 50 0.46 22.28 5.33
N GLY A 51 0.75 21.52 6.39
CA GLY A 51 0.88 22.04 7.76
C GLY A 51 2.18 22.84 7.95
N LEU A 52 3.26 22.48 7.24
CA LEU A 52 4.53 23.22 7.23
C LEU A 52 4.37 24.71 6.86
N PRO A 53 3.74 25.07 5.72
CA PRO A 53 3.56 26.48 5.38
C PRO A 53 2.64 27.22 6.36
N GLY A 54 1.65 26.55 6.96
CA GLY A 54 0.83 27.13 8.02
C GLY A 54 1.63 27.47 9.28
N LEU A 55 2.55 26.57 9.69
CA LEU A 55 3.45 26.79 10.83
C LEU A 55 4.44 27.93 10.57
N LEU A 56 5.04 27.99 9.36
CA LEU A 56 5.93 29.07 8.96
C LEU A 56 5.22 30.43 8.98
N PHE A 57 3.97 30.48 8.53
CA PHE A 57 3.16 31.69 8.54
C PHE A 57 2.75 32.11 9.96
N ALA A 58 2.39 31.17 10.85
CA ALA A 58 2.10 31.46 12.26
C ALA A 58 3.33 31.99 13.02
N VAL A 59 4.52 31.43 12.73
CA VAL A 59 5.80 31.88 13.29
C VAL A 59 6.16 33.27 12.77
N GLN A 60 6.01 33.52 11.46
CA GLN A 60 6.23 34.85 10.86
C GLN A 60 5.28 35.91 11.46
N ARG A 61 4.01 35.54 11.70
CA ARG A 61 3.00 36.41 12.30
C ARG A 61 3.28 36.69 13.79
N ALA A 62 3.80 35.71 14.54
CA ALA A 62 4.08 35.87 15.96
C ALA A 62 5.37 36.67 16.25
N LEU A 63 6.37 36.62 15.36
CA LEU A 63 7.66 37.27 15.58
C LEU A 63 7.83 38.64 14.92
N GLY A 64 6.85 39.12 14.16
CA GLY A 64 6.76 40.52 13.72
C GLY A 64 8.06 41.08 13.13
N GLY A 65 8.42 40.67 11.90
CA GLY A 65 9.34 41.39 11.01
C GLY A 65 10.80 41.62 11.47
N ASP A 66 11.21 41.12 12.63
CA ASP A 66 12.55 41.38 13.19
C ASP A 66 13.58 40.31 12.78
N LEU A 67 14.87 40.52 13.05
CA LEU A 67 15.97 39.57 12.75
C LEU A 67 15.70 38.18 13.36
N MET A 68 15.02 38.15 14.52
CA MET A 68 14.56 36.93 15.17
C MET A 68 13.47 36.19 14.38
N ALA A 69 12.65 36.89 13.60
CA ALA A 69 11.65 36.28 12.71
C ALA A 69 12.32 35.52 11.56
N TRP A 70 13.43 36.03 11.02
CA TRP A 70 14.26 35.32 10.05
C TRP A 70 14.93 34.09 10.65
N GLY A 71 15.45 34.19 11.88
CA GLY A 71 16.01 33.05 12.62
C GLY A 71 14.97 31.96 12.89
N ALA A 72 13.76 32.34 13.29
CA ALA A 72 12.67 31.40 13.53
C ALA A 72 12.14 30.76 12.23
N ALA A 73 12.10 31.52 11.12
CA ALA A 73 11.77 30.97 9.80
C ALA A 73 12.81 29.95 9.33
N LEU A 74 14.11 30.23 9.54
CA LEU A 74 15.19 29.30 9.21
C LEU A 74 15.12 28.02 10.05
N LEU A 75 14.88 28.16 11.36
CA LEU A 75 14.69 27.03 12.28
C LEU A 75 13.45 26.21 11.92
N GLY A 76 12.35 26.86 11.54
CA GLY A 76 11.13 26.20 11.08
C GLY A 76 11.33 25.44 9.77
N ALA A 77 12.05 26.03 8.81
CA ALA A 77 12.42 25.37 7.56
C ALA A 77 13.36 24.18 7.82
N LEU A 78 14.34 24.33 8.71
CA LEU A 78 15.27 23.26 9.08
C LEU A 78 14.54 22.12 9.80
N ALA A 79 13.72 22.42 10.80
CA ALA A 79 12.93 21.43 11.52
C ALA A 79 11.96 20.69 10.59
N GLY A 80 11.30 21.42 9.68
CA GLY A 80 10.43 20.84 8.67
C GLY A 80 11.18 19.94 7.69
N PHE A 81 12.35 20.37 7.21
CA PHE A 81 13.21 19.57 6.35
C PHE A 81 13.73 18.32 7.07
N SER A 82 14.24 18.45 8.30
CA SER A 82 14.69 17.32 9.12
C SER A 82 13.56 16.33 9.42
N LEU A 83 12.32 16.80 9.60
CA LEU A 83 11.16 15.95 9.80
C LEU A 83 10.80 15.16 8.54
N VAL A 84 10.87 15.80 7.36
CA VAL A 84 10.67 15.12 6.07
C VAL A 84 11.76 14.08 5.86
N VAL A 85 13.03 14.43 6.07
CA VAL A 85 14.17 13.52 5.94
C VAL A 85 14.07 12.37 6.94
N LEU A 86 13.66 12.62 8.19
CA LEU A 86 13.45 11.58 9.19
C LEU A 86 12.31 10.65 8.79
N MET A 87 11.23 11.18 8.23
CA MET A 87 10.11 10.37 7.72
C MET A 87 10.55 9.49 6.55
N GLU A 88 11.27 10.05 5.56
CA GLU A 88 11.83 9.29 4.44
C GLU A 88 12.80 8.22 4.93
N SER A 89 13.71 8.59 5.85
CA SER A 89 14.63 7.66 6.49
C SER A 89 13.91 6.53 7.22
N LEU A 90 12.82 6.82 7.95
CA LEU A 90 12.02 5.81 8.65
C LEU A 90 11.22 4.91 7.70
N LEU A 91 10.82 5.42 6.54
CA LEU A 91 10.18 4.63 5.48
C LEU A 91 11.22 3.71 4.81
N ASP A 92 12.37 4.25 4.43
CA ASP A 92 13.47 3.49 3.81
C ASP A 92 14.13 2.48 4.76
N HIS A 93 14.33 2.85 6.03
CA HIS A 93 14.87 1.92 7.03
C HIS A 93 13.94 0.73 7.30
N ARG A 94 12.64 0.86 7.04
CA ARG A 94 11.69 -0.25 7.22
C ARG A 94 11.60 -1.16 6.01
N VAL A 95 11.91 -0.66 4.81
CA VAL A 95 12.18 -1.51 3.63
C VAL A 95 13.50 -2.27 3.83
N ARG A 96 14.51 -1.62 4.42
CA ARG A 96 15.82 -2.25 4.70
C ARG A 96 15.84 -3.16 5.93
N ARG A 97 14.83 -3.13 6.80
CA ARG A 97 14.64 -4.16 7.85
C ARG A 97 14.05 -5.45 7.28
N SER A 98 14.65 -5.95 6.20
CA SER A 98 14.80 -7.38 6.02
C SER A 98 15.97 -7.81 6.91
N PRO A 99 15.84 -8.79 7.81
CA PRO A 99 16.91 -9.23 8.69
C PRO A 99 17.93 -10.05 7.89
N ALA A 100 18.72 -9.38 7.03
CA ALA A 100 19.87 -9.93 6.33
C ALA A 100 20.66 -8.81 5.63
N ALA A 101 20.93 -7.68 6.30
CA ALA A 101 21.96 -6.79 5.81
C ALA A 101 23.31 -7.41 6.22
N ALA A 102 23.82 -8.30 5.37
CA ALA A 102 25.22 -8.75 5.45
C ALA A 102 26.14 -7.54 5.41
N ALA A 103 27.30 -7.63 6.07
CA ALA A 103 28.31 -6.58 6.11
C ALA A 103 28.55 -6.04 4.70
N THR A 104 28.50 -4.71 4.53
CA THR A 104 28.65 -4.06 3.23
C THR A 104 30.04 -4.43 2.67
N PRO A 105 30.11 -5.24 1.60
CA PRO A 105 31.39 -5.70 1.06
C PRO A 105 32.20 -4.51 0.54
N GLU A 106 33.53 -4.57 0.66
CA GLU A 106 34.40 -3.54 0.11
C GLU A 106 34.31 -3.56 -1.43
N TRP A 107 34.55 -2.43 -2.09
CA TRP A 107 34.44 -2.28 -3.55
C TRP A 107 35.18 -3.37 -4.35
N ARG A 108 36.31 -3.85 -3.80
CA ARG A 108 37.10 -4.94 -4.38
C ARG A 108 36.40 -6.30 -4.34
N GLU A 109 35.63 -6.55 -3.30
CA GLU A 109 34.85 -7.76 -3.12
C GLU A 109 33.61 -7.75 -4.04
N LEU A 110 33.00 -6.58 -4.28
CA LEU A 110 31.92 -6.42 -5.25
C LEU A 110 32.37 -6.68 -6.70
N ALA A 111 33.60 -6.28 -7.05
CA ALA A 111 34.15 -6.50 -8.39
C ALA A 111 34.51 -7.98 -8.66
N MET A 112 34.77 -8.74 -7.60
CA MET A 112 35.12 -10.17 -7.67
C MET A 112 33.95 -11.09 -7.31
N ALA A 113 32.82 -10.53 -6.88
CA ALA A 113 31.62 -11.31 -6.62
C ALA A 113 31.18 -11.97 -7.93
N PRO A 114 30.88 -13.28 -7.92
CA PRO A 114 30.27 -13.91 -9.08
C PRO A 114 29.03 -13.10 -9.45
N ILE A 115 28.85 -12.83 -10.75
CA ILE A 115 27.60 -12.25 -11.27
C ILE A 115 26.49 -13.05 -10.60
N GLY A 116 25.63 -12.35 -9.85
CA GLY A 116 24.63 -12.98 -8.98
C GLY A 116 23.82 -14.03 -9.72
N PRO A 117 23.06 -14.88 -9.00
CA PRO A 117 22.21 -15.90 -9.63
C PRO A 117 21.48 -15.27 -10.81
N PRO A 118 21.42 -15.95 -11.97
CA PRO A 118 20.96 -15.37 -13.22
C PRO A 118 19.65 -14.62 -12.96
N ALA A 119 19.71 -13.29 -13.13
CA ALA A 119 18.56 -12.44 -12.90
C ALA A 119 17.52 -12.78 -13.96
N HIS A 120 16.50 -13.55 -13.57
CA HIS A 120 15.36 -13.82 -14.43
C HIS A 120 14.41 -12.63 -14.33
N ILE A 121 14.15 -11.97 -15.47
CA ILE A 121 13.12 -10.95 -15.54
C ILE A 121 11.78 -11.67 -15.53
N ILE A 122 10.99 -11.40 -14.50
CA ILE A 122 9.66 -12.00 -14.35
C ILE A 122 8.66 -11.10 -15.06
N GLU A 123 8.18 -11.55 -16.21
CA GLU A 123 7.14 -10.88 -16.96
C GLU A 123 5.76 -11.39 -16.52
N LEU A 124 5.00 -10.52 -15.85
CA LEU A 124 3.66 -10.86 -15.41
C LEU A 124 2.65 -10.63 -16.54
N ALA A 125 1.94 -11.70 -16.92
CA ALA A 125 0.74 -11.59 -17.75
C ALA A 125 -0.35 -10.83 -16.97
N ARG A 126 -1.03 -9.92 -17.68
CA ARG A 126 -2.03 -9.04 -17.08
C ARG A 126 -3.24 -9.85 -16.59
N ALA A 127 -3.74 -9.51 -15.41
CA ALA A 127 -5.01 -10.04 -14.91
C ALA A 127 -6.20 -9.41 -15.68
N GLU A 128 -6.93 -10.24 -16.43
CA GLU A 128 -8.14 -9.84 -17.13
C GLU A 128 -9.35 -9.89 -16.20
N TRP A 129 -9.72 -8.72 -15.69
CA TRP A 129 -10.84 -8.58 -14.78
C TRP A 129 -12.17 -8.49 -15.54
N HIS A 130 -13.13 -9.27 -15.08
CA HIS A 130 -14.47 -9.41 -15.61
C HIS A 130 -15.50 -9.09 -14.52
N GLU A 131 -16.69 -8.66 -14.94
CA GLU A 131 -17.82 -8.38 -14.05
C GLU A 131 -18.90 -9.45 -14.24
N ALA A 132 -19.20 -10.21 -13.20
CA ALA A 132 -20.22 -11.24 -13.23
C ALA A 132 -21.61 -10.63 -13.01
N THR A 133 -22.29 -10.33 -14.11
CA THR A 133 -23.68 -9.84 -14.11
C THR A 133 -24.71 -10.98 -14.18
N ALA A 134 -24.32 -12.14 -14.68
CA ALA A 134 -25.16 -13.32 -14.86
C ALA A 134 -24.35 -14.62 -14.69
N ALA A 135 -24.93 -15.76 -15.12
CA ALA A 135 -24.16 -16.99 -15.28
C ALA A 135 -23.10 -16.82 -16.37
N PHE A 136 -21.91 -17.36 -16.13
CA PHE A 136 -20.77 -17.29 -17.02
C PHE A 136 -20.08 -18.65 -17.11
N GLU A 137 -19.42 -18.90 -18.24
CA GLU A 137 -18.58 -20.07 -18.39
C GLU A 137 -17.25 -19.86 -17.69
N SER A 138 -16.83 -20.88 -16.94
CA SER A 138 -15.54 -20.91 -16.27
C SER A 138 -14.80 -22.17 -16.65
N ALA A 139 -13.47 -22.20 -16.52
CA ALA A 139 -12.69 -23.41 -16.82
C ALA A 139 -13.08 -24.64 -15.97
N ALA A 140 -13.75 -24.45 -14.83
CA ALA A 140 -14.31 -25.54 -14.00
C ALA A 140 -15.78 -25.90 -14.35
N GLY A 141 -16.30 -25.35 -15.44
CA GLY A 141 -17.72 -25.41 -15.82
C GLY A 141 -18.49 -24.13 -15.45
N PRO A 142 -19.82 -24.16 -15.63
CA PRO A 142 -20.65 -22.98 -15.46
C PRO A 142 -20.63 -22.48 -14.01
N ALA A 143 -20.56 -21.16 -13.87
CA ALA A 143 -20.56 -20.46 -12.60
C ALA A 143 -21.56 -19.30 -12.64
N ARG A 144 -22.07 -18.89 -11.49
CA ARG A 144 -22.91 -17.69 -11.37
C ARG A 144 -22.58 -16.90 -10.13
N PHE A 145 -22.77 -15.59 -10.23
CA PHE A 145 -22.71 -14.71 -9.08
C PHE A 145 -24.12 -14.44 -8.55
N GLU A 146 -24.32 -14.67 -7.25
CA GLU A 146 -25.58 -14.39 -6.56
C GLU A 146 -25.40 -13.17 -5.64
N PRO A 147 -25.99 -12.02 -5.95
CA PRO A 147 -25.89 -10.83 -5.12
C PRO A 147 -26.70 -11.00 -3.82
N THR A 148 -26.13 -10.54 -2.71
CA THR A 148 -26.73 -10.58 -1.37
C THR A 148 -27.04 -9.19 -0.80
N GLY A 149 -26.71 -8.12 -1.53
CA GLY A 149 -26.89 -6.72 -1.13
C GLY A 149 -25.56 -5.97 -0.95
N GLU A 150 -25.59 -4.63 -0.99
CA GLU A 150 -24.43 -3.74 -0.77
C GLU A 150 -23.15 -4.08 -1.57
N GLY A 151 -23.29 -4.51 -2.84
CA GLY A 151 -22.14 -4.90 -3.67
C GLY A 151 -21.41 -6.15 -3.17
N ARG A 152 -22.09 -6.97 -2.37
CA ARG A 152 -21.63 -8.27 -1.87
C ARG A 152 -22.45 -9.39 -2.48
N GLY A 153 -21.82 -10.54 -2.65
CA GLY A 153 -22.49 -11.76 -3.07
C GLY A 153 -21.64 -12.99 -2.84
N ARG A 154 -21.99 -14.02 -3.58
CA ARG A 154 -21.26 -15.29 -3.61
C ARG A 154 -21.15 -15.80 -5.04
N TYR A 155 -20.04 -16.44 -5.35
CA TYR A 155 -19.90 -17.25 -6.55
C TYR A 155 -20.31 -18.68 -6.25
N VAL A 156 -21.20 -19.22 -7.07
CA VAL A 156 -21.64 -20.62 -7.01
C VAL A 156 -21.15 -21.30 -8.28
N PHE A 157 -20.27 -22.29 -8.12
CA PHE A 157 -19.75 -23.09 -9.22
C PHE A 157 -20.54 -24.39 -9.34
N ALA A 158 -20.83 -24.82 -10.57
CA ALA A 158 -21.54 -26.07 -10.81
C ALA A 158 -20.79 -27.30 -10.25
N CYS A 159 -19.46 -27.22 -10.14
CA CYS A 159 -18.65 -28.25 -9.50
C CYS A 159 -18.81 -28.35 -7.97
N GLY A 160 -19.62 -27.48 -7.35
CA GLY A 160 -19.97 -27.51 -5.93
C GLY A 160 -19.41 -26.37 -5.06
N PRO A 161 -18.16 -25.92 -5.24
CA PRO A 161 -17.59 -24.84 -4.45
C PRO A 161 -18.45 -23.56 -4.46
N VAL A 162 -18.59 -22.96 -3.29
CA VAL A 162 -19.25 -21.66 -3.11
C VAL A 162 -18.27 -20.71 -2.44
N ILE A 163 -17.99 -19.59 -3.11
CA ILE A 163 -17.10 -18.56 -2.59
C ILE A 163 -17.94 -17.37 -2.13
N GLU A 164 -18.05 -17.22 -0.82
CA GLU A 164 -18.86 -16.17 -0.20
C GLU A 164 -18.08 -14.89 0.09
N LYS A 165 -18.84 -13.81 0.29
CA LYS A 165 -18.35 -12.49 0.70
C LYS A 165 -17.39 -11.90 -0.34
N THR A 166 -17.75 -12.03 -1.60
CA THR A 166 -17.05 -11.45 -2.75
C THR A 166 -17.87 -10.31 -3.34
N SER A 167 -17.22 -9.46 -4.14
CA SER A 167 -17.89 -8.62 -5.12
C SER A 167 -18.15 -9.41 -6.42
N SER A 168 -18.85 -8.80 -7.38
CA SER A 168 -19.12 -9.33 -8.73
C SER A 168 -17.90 -9.35 -9.64
N ARG A 169 -16.78 -8.73 -9.24
CA ARG A 169 -15.56 -8.66 -10.06
C ARG A 169 -14.64 -9.86 -9.82
N TYR A 170 -14.28 -10.54 -10.89
CA TYR A 170 -13.43 -11.73 -10.88
C TYR A 170 -12.42 -11.77 -12.04
N CYS A 171 -11.43 -12.64 -11.94
CA CYS A 171 -10.57 -13.05 -13.05
C CYS A 171 -10.14 -14.50 -12.87
N ALA A 172 -9.57 -15.09 -13.91
CA ALA A 172 -8.98 -16.42 -13.87
C ALA A 172 -7.53 -16.36 -14.34
N SER A 173 -6.73 -17.36 -13.95
CA SER A 173 -5.41 -17.57 -14.56
C SER A 173 -5.55 -17.98 -16.04
N PRO A 174 -4.52 -17.82 -16.88
CA PRO A 174 -4.58 -18.11 -18.30
C PRO A 174 -5.10 -19.52 -18.66
N GLN A 175 -4.72 -20.54 -17.90
CA GLN A 175 -5.19 -21.93 -18.06
C GLN A 175 -6.35 -22.27 -17.12
N GLY A 176 -6.85 -21.30 -16.36
CA GLY A 176 -8.05 -21.43 -15.54
C GLY A 176 -7.89 -22.24 -14.25
N ARG A 177 -6.65 -22.53 -13.82
CA ARG A 177 -6.36 -23.17 -12.52
C ARG A 177 -6.83 -22.30 -11.35
N TRP A 178 -6.54 -21.01 -11.39
CA TRP A 178 -6.89 -20.09 -10.33
C TRP A 178 -8.14 -19.33 -10.68
N PHE A 179 -9.02 -19.19 -9.70
CA PHE A 179 -10.11 -18.23 -9.73
C PHE A 179 -9.84 -17.16 -8.67
N VAL A 180 -9.97 -15.89 -9.05
CA VAL A 180 -9.74 -14.78 -8.14
C VAL A 180 -10.96 -13.87 -8.17
N ALA A 181 -11.42 -13.44 -7.01
CA ALA A 181 -12.50 -12.48 -6.88
C ALA A 181 -12.16 -11.41 -5.86
N ASN A 182 -12.63 -10.20 -6.11
CA ASN A 182 -12.41 -9.09 -5.21
C ASN A 182 -13.25 -9.24 -3.93
N LEU A 183 -12.66 -8.89 -2.80
CA LEU A 183 -13.42 -8.68 -1.57
C LEU A 183 -14.25 -7.39 -1.67
N PRO A 184 -15.44 -7.35 -1.07
CA PRO A 184 -16.26 -6.15 -1.02
C PRO A 184 -15.52 -4.95 -0.44
N GLY A 185 -15.68 -3.81 -1.10
CA GLY A 185 -15.04 -2.55 -0.72
C GLY A 185 -13.55 -2.47 -1.03
N GLY A 186 -13.02 -3.31 -1.94
CA GLY A 186 -11.63 -3.24 -2.39
C GLY A 186 -10.59 -3.58 -1.31
N ARG A 187 -11.00 -4.35 -0.28
CA ARG A 187 -10.18 -4.65 0.90
C ARG A 187 -9.12 -5.74 0.66
N GLY A 188 -9.04 -6.25 -0.56
CA GLY A 188 -8.16 -7.34 -0.96
C GLY A 188 -8.91 -8.33 -1.84
N GLU A 189 -8.39 -9.54 -1.93
CA GLU A 189 -8.85 -10.54 -2.90
C GLU A 189 -8.97 -11.93 -2.28
N ILE A 190 -9.80 -12.76 -2.90
CA ILE A 190 -9.93 -14.18 -2.60
C ILE A 190 -9.38 -14.95 -3.78
N LEU A 191 -8.39 -15.81 -3.53
CA LEU A 191 -7.84 -16.73 -4.52
C LEU A 191 -8.33 -18.13 -4.20
N TRP A 192 -8.80 -18.85 -5.20
CA TRP A 192 -9.19 -20.25 -5.10
C TRP A 192 -8.37 -21.08 -6.08
N ASP A 193 -7.56 -21.98 -5.53
CA ASP A 193 -6.81 -22.98 -6.30
C ASP A 193 -7.75 -24.15 -6.59
N ARG A 194 -8.13 -24.32 -7.85
CA ARG A 194 -9.03 -25.41 -8.26
C ARG A 194 -8.37 -26.77 -8.20
N GLN A 195 -7.05 -26.81 -8.35
CA GLN A 195 -6.31 -28.08 -8.34
C GLN A 195 -6.21 -28.64 -6.92
N SER A 196 -5.90 -27.79 -5.93
CA SER A 196 -5.81 -28.23 -4.53
C SER A 196 -7.11 -28.05 -3.74
N GLY A 197 -8.12 -27.40 -4.33
CA GLY A 197 -9.38 -27.06 -3.67
C GLY A 197 -9.24 -26.01 -2.57
N ARG A 198 -8.08 -25.35 -2.44
CA ARG A 198 -7.79 -24.42 -1.34
C ARG A 198 -8.22 -23.01 -1.67
N THR A 199 -8.83 -22.34 -0.69
CA THR A 199 -9.21 -20.92 -0.77
C THR A 199 -8.33 -20.08 0.15
N HIS A 200 -7.74 -19.04 -0.39
CA HIS A 200 -6.89 -18.07 0.30
C HIS A 200 -7.58 -16.70 0.30
N ARG A 201 -7.90 -16.18 1.49
CA ARG A 201 -8.39 -14.81 1.64
C ARG A 201 -7.23 -13.87 1.94
N MET A 202 -6.89 -13.01 0.99
CA MET A 202 -5.73 -12.15 1.04
C MET A 202 -6.14 -10.70 1.32
N MET A 203 -6.31 -10.39 2.61
CA MET A 203 -6.65 -9.04 3.06
C MET A 203 -5.48 -8.08 2.79
N GLY A 204 -5.76 -6.95 2.14
CA GLY A 204 -4.76 -5.94 1.81
C GLY A 204 -3.76 -6.36 0.74
N TRP A 205 -4.02 -7.45 0.02
CA TRP A 205 -3.25 -7.87 -1.15
C TRP A 205 -4.13 -7.80 -2.40
N GLN A 206 -3.52 -7.45 -3.51
CA GLN A 206 -4.15 -7.33 -4.82
C GLN A 206 -3.32 -8.09 -5.86
N LEU A 207 -3.98 -8.72 -6.82
CA LEU A 207 -3.36 -9.45 -7.92
C LEU A 207 -2.76 -8.45 -8.91
N SER A 208 -1.44 -8.51 -9.02
CA SER A 208 -0.69 -7.73 -10.01
C SER A 208 -0.70 -8.41 -11.37
N GLY A 209 -0.68 -9.74 -11.39
CA GLY A 209 -0.69 -10.52 -12.62
C GLY A 209 -0.30 -11.99 -12.40
N TRP A 210 0.04 -12.65 -13.49
CA TRP A 210 0.33 -14.08 -13.54
C TRP A 210 1.73 -14.33 -14.11
N GLU A 211 2.53 -15.14 -13.44
CA GLU A 211 3.73 -15.73 -14.03
C GLU A 211 3.39 -17.18 -14.40
N GLY A 212 3.10 -17.41 -15.68
CA GLY A 212 2.44 -18.65 -16.10
C GLY A 212 1.08 -18.80 -15.40
N GLU A 213 0.95 -19.81 -14.52
CA GLU A 213 -0.25 -20.05 -13.71
C GLU A 213 -0.12 -19.58 -12.25
N GLN A 214 1.02 -18.99 -11.87
CA GLN A 214 1.26 -18.59 -10.48
C GLN A 214 0.73 -17.16 -10.23
N PRO A 215 -0.12 -16.94 -9.21
CA PRO A 215 -0.56 -15.59 -8.85
C PRO A 215 0.57 -14.80 -8.18
N TRP A 216 0.78 -13.58 -8.67
CA TRP A 216 1.67 -12.58 -8.09
C TRP A 216 0.87 -11.44 -7.48
N LEU A 217 1.17 -11.11 -6.23
CA LEU A 217 0.37 -10.23 -5.39
C LEU A 217 1.20 -9.03 -4.91
N ALA A 218 0.57 -7.86 -4.81
CA ALA A 218 1.15 -6.66 -4.20
C ALA A 218 0.23 -6.12 -3.10
N ARG A 219 0.79 -5.42 -2.10
CA ARG A 219 -0.01 -4.83 -1.01
C ARG A 219 -0.73 -3.52 -1.38
N CYS A 220 -0.33 -2.91 -2.49
CA CYS A 220 -0.90 -1.70 -3.05
C CYS A 220 -0.59 -1.68 -4.56
N SER A 221 -1.23 -0.77 -5.31
CA SER A 221 -1.03 -0.65 -6.78
C SER A 221 0.43 -0.49 -7.18
N ASP A 222 1.24 0.13 -6.30
CA ASP A 222 2.64 0.47 -6.56
C ASP A 222 3.60 -0.41 -5.74
N GLY A 223 3.08 -1.44 -5.06
CA GLY A 223 3.88 -2.35 -4.26
C GLY A 223 4.66 -3.31 -5.14
N VAL A 224 5.84 -3.73 -4.68
CA VAL A 224 6.63 -4.77 -5.35
C VAL A 224 5.81 -6.07 -5.36
N PRO A 225 5.50 -6.64 -6.53
CA PRO A 225 4.80 -7.91 -6.62
C PRO A 225 5.65 -9.02 -6.01
N VAL A 226 5.00 -9.91 -5.26
CA VAL A 226 5.63 -11.11 -4.70
C VAL A 226 4.81 -12.35 -5.04
N PRO A 227 5.44 -13.53 -5.15
CA PRO A 227 4.73 -14.77 -5.43
C PRO A 227 3.85 -15.18 -4.24
N LEU A 228 2.80 -15.95 -4.49
CA LEU A 228 1.83 -16.36 -3.47
C LEU A 228 2.46 -16.96 -2.19
N HIS A 229 3.50 -17.79 -2.32
CA HIS A 229 4.12 -18.42 -1.15
C HIS A 229 4.76 -17.40 -0.21
N GLU A 230 5.33 -16.32 -0.73
CA GLU A 230 5.84 -15.20 0.07
C GLU A 230 4.70 -14.38 0.67
N ALA A 231 3.64 -14.11 -0.11
CA ALA A 231 2.45 -13.41 0.38
C ALA A 231 1.77 -14.17 1.54
N LEU A 232 1.83 -15.51 1.52
CA LEU A 232 1.37 -16.39 2.60
C LEU A 232 2.37 -16.51 3.77
N GLY A 233 3.59 -15.96 3.63
CA GLY A 233 4.65 -16.04 4.64
C GLY A 233 5.35 -17.40 4.73
N GLN A 234 5.25 -18.23 3.70
CA GLN A 234 5.72 -19.62 3.68
C GLN A 234 7.20 -19.79 3.27
N GLY A 235 7.94 -18.69 3.04
CA GLY A 235 9.37 -18.70 2.68
C GLY A 235 10.34 -18.48 3.85
N ARG A 236 9.88 -18.48 5.10
CA ARG A 236 10.74 -18.38 6.30
C ARG A 236 10.99 -19.77 6.89
N ARG A 237 11.93 -20.50 6.32
CA ARG A 237 12.62 -21.60 7.01
C ARG A 237 14.11 -21.48 6.77
#